data_AF-A0ABD3MZE5-F1
#
_entry.id   AF-A0ABD3MZE5-F1
#
_cell.length_a   1.000
_cell.length_b   1.000
_cell.length_c   1.000
_cell.angle_alpha   90.00
_cell.angle_beta   90.00
_cell.angle_gamma   90.00
#
_symmetry.space_group_name_H-M   'P 1'
#
loop_
_entity.id
_entity.type
_entity.pdbx_description
1 polymer ?
#
loop_
_entity_poly.entity_id
_entity_poly.type
_entity_poly.pdbx_seq_one_letter_code
_entity_poly.pdbx_strand_id
1 'polypeptide(L)'
;MKIATLLSLAAPLAIQAGSTRPPAPFAVQKKSTFLTPEILHLRGGDLGPISSDAIGKTFSILAVGDALTSTIAPVETWKSCGVEIEPGSKGEHYLGHGLGSSAATLSATGYLAFSSKISTNEAIAYGILTRCAYMTEMLLTGKYTELDVPLTPHVVIYLVLLATAFGLLSGDSSYDALAKVVLVVLSGHGALLFLNPRLDDDEKTKKMAKVDGGYMLISSLFAALLAFGIAPSQAMGYSSIFCIPLMLSVLDLVTADEVFGLRKNTWKVILIAFVGASAYGMLA
;
A
#
# COMPACT_ATOMS: atom_id res chain seq x y z
N MET A 1 21.94 13.46 -15.57
CA MET A 1 21.17 12.93 -16.72
C MET A 1 20.08 11.90 -16.35
N LYS A 2 19.62 11.81 -15.08
CA LYS A 2 18.64 10.78 -14.63
C LYS A 2 17.26 11.32 -14.22
N ILE A 3 17.08 12.63 -14.09
CA ILE A 3 15.79 13.28 -13.74
C ILE A 3 14.91 13.50 -14.99
N ALA A 4 15.52 13.79 -16.14
CA ALA A 4 14.81 13.99 -17.40
C ALA A 4 14.07 12.73 -17.87
N THR A 5 14.60 11.54 -17.58
CA THR A 5 14.00 10.25 -17.95
C THR A 5 12.78 9.90 -17.08
N LEU A 6 12.77 10.34 -15.81
CA LEU A 6 11.63 10.21 -14.90
C LEU A 6 10.49 11.16 -15.30
N LEU A 7 10.83 12.39 -15.71
CA LEU A 7 9.85 13.36 -16.22
C LEU A 7 9.26 12.96 -17.58
N SER A 8 10.04 12.30 -18.45
CA SER A 8 9.52 11.84 -19.76
C SER A 8 8.57 10.64 -19.66
N LEU A 9 8.65 9.83 -18.59
CA LEU A 9 7.71 8.73 -18.34
C LEU A 9 6.41 9.18 -17.65
N ALA A 10 6.44 10.30 -16.93
CA ALA A 10 5.26 10.90 -16.31
C ALA A 10 4.48 11.84 -17.25
N ALA A 11 5.12 12.36 -18.30
CA ALA A 11 4.53 13.32 -19.23
C ALA A 11 3.26 12.81 -19.96
N PRO A 12 3.15 11.54 -20.42
CA PRO A 12 1.94 11.05 -21.08
C PRO A 12 0.72 11.02 -20.15
N LEU A 13 0.94 10.71 -18.87
CA LEU A 13 -0.12 10.66 -17.84
C LEU A 13 -0.54 12.06 -17.39
N ALA A 14 0.39 13.02 -17.34
CA ALA A 14 0.10 14.43 -17.05
C ALA A 14 -0.67 15.12 -18.20
N ILE A 15 -0.38 14.76 -19.46
CA ILE A 15 -1.12 15.27 -20.63
C ILE A 15 -2.56 14.71 -20.67
N GLN A 16 -2.76 13.48 -20.20
CA GLN A 16 -4.09 12.86 -20.12
C GLN A 16 -4.91 13.40 -18.93
N ALA A 17 -4.27 13.80 -17.83
CA ALA A 17 -4.90 14.45 -16.69
C ALA A 17 -5.31 15.92 -16.95
N GLY A 18 -4.66 16.61 -17.91
CA GLY A 18 -5.02 17.97 -18.35
C GLY A 18 -6.01 18.03 -19.51
N SER A 19 -6.46 16.88 -20.02
CA SER A 19 -7.41 16.82 -21.13
C SER A 19 -8.84 17.09 -20.67
N THR A 20 -9.47 18.13 -21.21
CA THR A 20 -10.91 18.43 -21.05
C THR A 20 -11.82 17.54 -21.91
N ARG A 21 -11.24 16.59 -22.68
CA ARG A 21 -12.05 15.62 -23.43
C ARG A 21 -12.65 14.59 -22.47
N PRO A 22 -13.97 14.35 -22.52
CA PRO A 22 -14.55 13.23 -21.80
C PRO A 22 -13.87 11.92 -22.23
N PRO A 23 -13.59 11.00 -21.29
CA PRO A 23 -13.04 9.70 -21.64
C PRO A 23 -13.98 9.03 -22.64
N ALA A 24 -13.40 8.50 -23.73
CA ALA A 24 -14.17 7.73 -24.70
C ALA A 24 -14.89 6.59 -23.94
N PRO A 25 -16.19 6.36 -24.18
CA PRO A 25 -16.89 5.26 -23.53
C PRO A 25 -16.16 3.97 -23.89
N PHE A 26 -15.73 3.24 -22.86
CA PHE A 26 -15.23 1.88 -23.04
C PHE A 26 -16.33 1.08 -23.73
N ALA A 27 -16.09 0.73 -24.99
CA ALA A 27 -16.96 -0.18 -25.71
C ALA A 27 -16.94 -1.51 -24.94
N VAL A 28 -18.05 -1.82 -24.28
CA VAL A 28 -18.27 -3.10 -23.61
C VAL A 28 -18.11 -4.20 -24.65
N GLN A 29 -16.96 -4.85 -24.64
CA GLN A 29 -16.66 -5.95 -25.54
C GLN A 29 -17.60 -7.10 -25.19
N LYS A 30 -18.26 -7.63 -26.23
CA LYS A 30 -19.30 -8.67 -26.17
C LYS A 30 -18.98 -9.79 -25.19
N LYS A 31 -20.01 -10.19 -24.43
CA LYS A 31 -20.09 -11.37 -23.55
C LYS A 31 -19.20 -12.51 -24.04
N SER A 32 -18.18 -12.82 -23.26
CA SER A 32 -17.44 -14.08 -23.33
C SER A 32 -18.41 -15.24 -23.12
N THR A 33 -18.51 -16.13 -24.10
CA THR A 33 -19.44 -17.27 -24.12
C THR A 33 -18.96 -18.47 -23.29
N PHE A 34 -17.93 -18.33 -22.44
CA PHE A 34 -17.27 -19.47 -21.79
C PHE A 34 -17.37 -19.54 -20.26
N LEU A 35 -18.06 -18.61 -19.60
CA LEU A 35 -18.27 -18.66 -18.15
C LEU A 35 -19.71 -18.27 -17.84
N THR A 36 -20.58 -19.26 -17.60
CA THR A 36 -21.92 -19.00 -17.08
C THR A 36 -21.81 -18.51 -15.62
N PRO A 37 -22.71 -17.62 -15.17
CA PRO A 37 -22.76 -17.15 -13.77
C PRO A 37 -22.83 -18.31 -12.76
N GLU A 38 -23.42 -19.44 -13.16
CA GLU A 38 -23.55 -20.66 -12.35
C GLU A 38 -22.20 -21.34 -12.08
N ILE A 39 -21.24 -21.27 -13.00
CA ILE A 39 -19.88 -21.82 -12.79
C ILE A 39 -19.06 -20.92 -11.86
N LEU A 40 -19.36 -19.61 -11.83
CA LEU A 40 -18.73 -18.65 -10.92
C LEU A 40 -19.21 -18.83 -9.46
N HIS A 41 -20.46 -19.24 -9.24
CA HIS A 41 -20.93 -19.66 -7.91
C HIS A 41 -20.23 -20.92 -7.36
N LEU A 42 -19.61 -21.73 -8.22
CA LEU A 42 -18.99 -23.01 -7.85
C LEU A 42 -17.50 -22.91 -7.47
N ARG A 43 -16.82 -21.75 -7.63
CA ARG A 43 -15.35 -21.64 -7.45
C ARG A 43 -14.84 -20.62 -6.42
N GLY A 44 -15.73 -19.99 -5.68
CA GLY A 44 -15.39 -19.28 -4.45
C GLY A 44 -16.55 -19.53 -3.51
N GLY A 45 -16.34 -20.43 -2.54
CA GLY A 45 -17.39 -20.97 -1.70
C GLY A 45 -18.34 -19.90 -1.17
N ASP A 46 -19.58 -20.31 -0.98
CA ASP A 46 -20.69 -19.66 -0.28
C ASP A 46 -20.26 -18.71 0.87
N LEU A 47 -19.74 -17.53 0.52
CA LEU A 47 -19.51 -16.42 1.42
C LEU A 47 -20.85 -15.70 1.67
N GLY A 48 -22.01 -16.34 1.50
CA GLY A 48 -23.31 -15.68 1.53
C GLY A 48 -23.33 -14.35 0.74
N PRO A 49 -24.24 -13.42 1.05
CA PRO A 49 -24.20 -12.07 0.52
C PRO A 49 -23.25 -11.18 1.36
N ILE A 50 -21.98 -11.57 1.54
CA ILE A 50 -21.00 -10.63 2.11
C ILE A 50 -20.76 -9.53 1.08
N SER A 51 -21.03 -8.28 1.46
CA SER A 51 -20.85 -7.14 0.55
C SER A 51 -19.37 -6.88 0.27
N SER A 52 -19.08 -6.37 -0.94
CA SER A 52 -17.74 -5.92 -1.34
C SER A 52 -17.13 -4.93 -0.33
N ASP A 53 -17.96 -4.05 0.23
CA ASP A 53 -17.56 -3.10 1.27
C ASP A 53 -17.16 -3.77 2.59
N ALA A 54 -17.84 -4.86 2.99
CA ALA A 54 -17.46 -5.62 4.18
C ALA A 54 -16.11 -6.32 4.00
N ILE A 55 -15.84 -6.86 2.80
CA ILE A 55 -14.54 -7.45 2.45
C ILE A 55 -13.45 -6.37 2.47
N GLY A 56 -13.67 -5.23 1.80
CA GLY A 56 -12.71 -4.13 1.75
C GLY A 56 -12.40 -3.52 3.12
N LYS A 57 -13.42 -3.39 3.97
CA LYS A 57 -13.24 -2.95 5.36
C LYS A 57 -12.41 -3.95 6.17
N THR A 58 -12.63 -5.25 5.98
CA THR A 58 -11.82 -6.29 6.64
C THR A 58 -10.35 -6.19 6.26
N PHE A 59 -10.04 -5.98 4.97
CA PHE A 59 -8.67 -5.75 4.50
C PHE A 59 -8.02 -4.51 5.16
N SER A 60 -8.80 -3.44 5.31
CA SER A 60 -8.33 -2.22 5.99
C SER A 60 -8.03 -2.44 7.48
N ILE A 61 -8.82 -3.29 8.14
CA ILE A 61 -8.64 -3.65 9.55
C ILE A 61 -7.44 -4.57 9.74
N LEU A 62 -7.20 -5.53 8.84
CA LEU A 62 -6.05 -6.42 8.91
C LEU A 62 -4.73 -5.63 8.89
N ALA A 63 -4.66 -4.55 8.11
CA ALA A 63 -3.50 -3.64 8.09
C ALA A 63 -3.24 -2.92 9.44
N VAL A 64 -4.22 -2.86 10.36
CA VAL A 64 -3.99 -2.36 11.73
C VAL A 64 -3.01 -3.29 12.47
N GLY A 65 -3.15 -4.60 12.29
CA GLY A 65 -2.29 -5.59 12.94
C GLY A 65 -0.83 -5.38 12.55
N ASP A 66 -0.58 -5.24 11.25
CA ASP A 66 0.75 -4.96 10.70
C ASP A 66 1.32 -3.64 11.25
N ALA A 67 0.49 -2.59 11.28
CA ALA A 67 0.86 -1.28 11.79
C ALA A 67 1.22 -1.31 13.28
N LEU A 68 0.38 -1.91 14.13
CA LEU A 68 0.58 -1.96 15.57
C LEU A 68 1.79 -2.81 15.94
N THR A 69 1.90 -4.02 15.39
CA THR A 69 2.98 -4.94 15.70
C THR A 69 4.34 -4.36 15.31
N SER A 70 4.41 -3.66 14.19
CA SER A 70 5.66 -3.09 13.69
C SER A 70 6.00 -1.71 14.27
N THR A 71 5.03 -1.05 14.92
CA THR A 71 5.29 0.21 15.65
C THR A 71 5.69 -0.06 17.11
N ILE A 72 5.07 -1.04 17.78
CA ILE A 72 5.27 -1.28 19.21
C ILE A 72 6.47 -2.19 19.48
N ALA A 73 6.63 -3.25 18.68
CA ALA A 73 7.63 -4.29 18.92
C ALA A 73 8.06 -4.96 17.60
N PRO A 74 8.67 -4.20 16.66
CA PRO A 74 9.04 -4.73 15.36
C PRO A 74 10.00 -5.91 15.48
N VAL A 75 11.06 -5.80 16.29
CA VAL A 75 12.08 -6.85 16.45
C VAL A 75 11.46 -8.13 17.02
N GLU A 76 10.67 -8.03 18.09
CA GLU A 76 10.06 -9.18 18.76
C GLU A 76 9.03 -9.88 17.87
N THR A 77 8.21 -9.11 17.15
CA THR A 77 7.21 -9.64 16.22
C THR A 77 7.89 -10.49 15.14
N TRP A 78 8.91 -9.94 14.49
CA TRP A 78 9.62 -10.61 13.41
C TRP A 78 10.47 -11.79 13.88
N LYS A 79 11.02 -11.72 15.10
CA LYS A 79 11.74 -12.82 15.75
C LYS A 79 10.84 -14.04 15.94
N SER A 80 9.55 -13.86 16.24
CA SER A 80 8.59 -14.98 16.33
C SER A 80 8.40 -15.73 15.01
N CYS A 81 8.68 -15.07 13.88
CA CYS A 81 8.68 -15.66 12.54
C CYS A 81 10.09 -16.13 12.10
N GLY A 82 11.05 -16.20 13.02
CA GLY A 82 12.45 -16.56 12.74
C GLY A 82 13.23 -15.48 11.99
N VAL A 83 12.70 -14.26 11.85
CA VAL A 83 13.40 -13.16 11.21
C VAL A 83 14.16 -12.39 12.29
N GLU A 84 15.46 -12.59 12.35
CA GLU A 84 16.31 -11.80 13.23
C GLU A 84 16.44 -10.37 12.67
N ILE A 85 16.25 -9.35 13.48
CA ILE A 85 16.48 -7.96 13.10
C ILE A 85 17.41 -7.38 14.15
N GLU A 86 18.48 -6.72 13.72
CA GLU A 86 19.36 -6.02 14.64
C GLU A 86 18.68 -4.71 15.08
N PRO A 87 18.51 -4.46 16.40
CA PRO A 87 17.93 -3.21 16.88
C PRO A 87 18.77 -2.00 16.45
N GLY A 88 18.09 -0.93 16.03
CA GLY A 88 18.69 0.28 15.48
C GLY A 88 19.24 0.13 14.06
N SER A 89 19.00 -0.99 13.37
CA SER A 89 19.50 -1.21 12.01
C SER A 89 18.64 -0.56 10.93
N LYS A 90 19.21 -0.41 9.72
CA LYS A 90 18.44 -0.04 8.51
C LYS A 90 17.31 -1.03 8.23
N GLY A 91 17.51 -2.31 8.52
CA GLY A 91 16.48 -3.34 8.36
C GLY A 91 15.26 -3.11 9.24
N GLU A 92 15.49 -2.74 10.51
CA GLU A 92 14.41 -2.33 11.42
C GLU A 92 13.69 -1.08 10.89
N HIS A 93 14.44 -0.09 10.39
CA HIS A 93 13.86 1.10 9.78
C HIS A 93 12.96 0.77 8.58
N TYR A 94 13.42 -0.05 7.63
CA TYR A 94 12.60 -0.40 6.47
C TYR A 94 11.31 -1.12 6.88
N LEU A 95 11.39 -2.05 7.83
CA LEU A 95 10.19 -2.74 8.32
C LEU A 95 9.27 -1.79 9.11
N GLY A 96 9.81 -0.94 9.98
CA GLY A 96 9.03 0.07 10.70
C GLY A 96 8.37 1.09 9.77
N HIS A 97 9.07 1.53 8.72
CA HIS A 97 8.54 2.44 7.71
C HIS A 97 7.46 1.78 6.84
N GLY A 98 7.70 0.56 6.37
CA GLY A 98 6.75 -0.18 5.56
C GLY A 98 5.49 -0.55 6.34
N LEU A 99 5.66 -1.29 7.42
CA LEU A 99 4.54 -1.85 8.17
C LEU A 99 3.96 -0.80 9.12
N GLY A 100 4.79 -0.15 9.93
CA GLY A 100 4.33 0.84 10.91
C GLY A 100 3.70 2.06 10.25
N SER A 101 4.35 2.62 9.23
CA SER A 101 3.86 3.82 8.55
C SER A 101 2.94 3.53 7.36
N SER A 102 3.37 2.72 6.39
CA SER A 102 2.56 2.51 5.18
C SER A 102 1.34 1.62 5.41
N ALA A 103 1.40 0.60 6.28
CA ALA A 103 0.18 -0.14 6.65
C ALA A 103 -0.77 0.71 7.51
N ALA A 104 -0.27 1.61 8.37
CA ALA A 104 -1.11 2.57 9.08
C ALA A 104 -1.83 3.54 8.12
N THR A 105 -1.18 3.99 7.05
CA THR A 105 -1.83 4.78 5.98
C THR A 105 -2.97 3.99 5.34
N LEU A 106 -2.71 2.76 4.93
CA LEU A 106 -3.71 1.90 4.29
C LEU A 106 -4.90 1.68 5.22
N SER A 107 -4.62 1.39 6.50
CA SER A 107 -5.64 1.13 7.48
C SER A 107 -6.50 2.35 7.79
N ALA A 108 -5.88 3.49 8.11
CA ALA A 108 -6.60 4.72 8.41
C ALA A 108 -7.42 5.20 7.21
N THR A 109 -6.79 5.27 6.02
CA THR A 109 -7.50 5.66 4.79
C THR A 109 -8.66 4.70 4.52
N GLY A 110 -8.40 3.39 4.58
CA GLY A 110 -9.38 2.37 4.24
C GLY A 110 -10.56 2.39 5.20
N TYR A 111 -10.31 2.28 6.50
CA TYR A 111 -11.36 2.28 7.52
C TYR A 111 -12.25 3.52 7.41
N LEU A 112 -11.65 4.68 7.19
CA LEU A 112 -12.35 5.95 7.10
C LEU A 112 -13.10 6.12 5.77
N ALA A 113 -12.53 5.68 4.64
CA ALA A 113 -13.19 5.71 3.34
C ALA A 113 -14.39 4.76 3.27
N PHE A 114 -14.35 3.64 4.00
CA PHE A 114 -15.51 2.75 4.20
C PHE A 114 -16.48 3.25 5.26
N SER A 115 -16.16 4.34 5.98
CA SER A 115 -17.09 4.99 6.88
C SER A 115 -17.90 6.01 6.10
N SER A 116 -19.22 5.88 6.07
CA SER A 116 -20.12 6.85 5.40
C SER A 116 -20.20 8.22 6.09
N LYS A 117 -19.29 8.49 7.04
CA LYS A 117 -19.34 9.64 7.95
C LYS A 117 -18.35 10.74 7.60
N ILE A 118 -17.38 10.48 6.72
CA ILE A 118 -16.39 11.47 6.30
C ILE A 118 -16.19 11.42 4.79
N SER A 119 -15.64 12.48 4.23
CA SER A 119 -15.29 12.55 2.81
C SER A 119 -14.06 11.70 2.47
N THR A 120 -13.94 11.31 1.20
CA THR A 120 -12.75 10.64 0.67
C THR A 120 -11.48 11.46 0.88
N ASN A 121 -11.57 12.78 0.73
CA ASN A 121 -10.44 13.70 0.94
C ASN A 121 -9.96 13.67 2.40
N GLU A 122 -10.89 13.70 3.36
CA GLU A 122 -10.56 13.56 4.78
C GLU A 122 -9.93 12.19 5.06
N ALA A 123 -10.48 11.11 4.50
CA ALA A 123 -9.93 9.76 4.68
C ALA A 123 -8.48 9.66 4.20
N ILE A 124 -8.19 10.19 3.00
CA ILE A 124 -6.83 10.27 2.45
C ILE A 124 -5.93 11.13 3.33
N ALA A 125 -6.40 12.31 3.76
CA ALA A 125 -5.63 13.21 4.60
C ALA A 125 -5.22 12.55 5.92
N TYR A 126 -6.15 11.88 6.60
CA TYR A 126 -5.84 11.15 7.83
C TYR A 126 -4.84 10.02 7.62
N GLY A 127 -4.94 9.28 6.52
CA GLY A 127 -3.93 8.26 6.17
C GLY A 127 -2.54 8.84 5.85
N ILE A 128 -2.48 10.01 5.22
CA ILE A 128 -1.22 10.73 5.02
C ILE A 128 -0.63 11.17 6.37
N LEU A 129 -1.47 11.65 7.29
CA LEU A 129 -1.02 12.08 8.62
C LEU A 129 -0.48 10.91 9.45
N THR A 130 -1.03 9.71 9.35
CA THR A 130 -0.48 8.53 10.04
C THR A 130 0.93 8.18 9.54
N ARG A 131 1.20 8.31 8.24
CA ARG A 131 2.57 8.21 7.68
C ARG A 131 3.49 9.30 8.20
N CYS A 132 2.99 10.53 8.27
CA CYS A 132 3.75 11.67 8.74
C CYS A 132 4.16 11.51 10.23
N ALA A 133 3.40 10.78 11.05
CA ALA A 133 3.76 10.53 12.45
C ALA A 133 5.12 9.81 12.57
N TYR A 134 5.31 8.72 11.83
CA TYR A 134 6.59 8.00 11.80
C TYR A 134 7.72 8.87 11.24
N MET A 135 7.46 9.58 10.13
CA MET A 135 8.48 10.48 9.56
C MET A 135 8.89 11.59 10.54
N THR A 136 7.93 12.11 11.32
CA THR A 136 8.20 13.11 12.36
C THR A 136 9.12 12.53 13.43
N GLU A 137 8.86 11.32 13.92
CA GLU A 137 9.72 10.63 14.87
C GLU A 137 11.15 10.50 14.32
N MET A 138 11.30 9.99 13.10
CA MET A 138 12.60 9.79 12.45
C MET A 138 13.39 11.10 12.27
N LEU A 139 12.70 12.20 11.98
CA LEU A 139 13.29 13.52 11.86
C LEU A 139 13.72 14.08 13.22
N LEU A 140 12.86 13.98 14.24
CA LEU A 140 13.12 14.52 15.58
C LEU A 140 14.23 13.76 16.33
N THR A 141 14.35 12.46 16.08
CA THR A 141 15.36 11.59 16.71
C THR A 141 16.68 11.55 15.94
N GLY A 142 16.77 12.19 14.76
CA GLY A 142 17.98 12.16 13.93
C GLY A 142 18.28 10.82 13.26
N LYS A 143 17.36 9.85 13.34
CA LYS A 143 17.56 8.46 12.90
C LYS A 143 17.92 8.33 11.42
N TYR A 144 17.42 9.20 10.55
CA TYR A 144 17.84 9.20 9.14
C TYR A 144 19.35 9.38 8.97
N THR A 145 19.95 10.29 9.73
CA THR A 145 21.39 10.52 9.69
C THR A 145 22.17 9.37 10.32
N GLU A 146 21.70 8.85 11.46
CA GLU A 146 22.33 7.70 12.14
C GLU A 146 22.37 6.46 11.25
N LEU A 147 21.34 6.26 10.43
CA LEU A 147 21.19 5.13 9.53
C LEU A 147 21.81 5.36 8.14
N ASP A 148 22.49 6.49 7.91
CA ASP A 148 23.03 6.86 6.59
C ASP A 148 21.96 6.86 5.47
N VAL A 149 20.73 7.26 5.84
CA VAL A 149 19.62 7.43 4.90
C VAL A 149 19.57 8.90 4.47
N PRO A 150 19.51 9.21 3.15
CA PRO A 150 19.51 10.59 2.69
C PRO A 150 18.37 11.43 3.27
N LEU A 151 18.70 12.42 4.11
CA LEU A 151 17.73 13.22 4.85
C LEU A 151 16.88 14.14 3.95
N THR A 152 17.51 14.83 3.00
CA THR A 152 16.85 15.84 2.15
C THR A 152 15.59 15.33 1.44
N PRO A 153 15.60 14.19 0.72
CA PRO A 153 14.39 13.69 0.07
C PRO A 153 13.27 13.35 1.07
N HIS A 154 13.60 12.87 2.28
CA HIS A 154 12.63 12.58 3.33
C HIS A 154 11.99 13.85 3.91
N VAL A 155 12.77 14.92 4.13
CA VAL A 155 12.23 16.23 4.55
C VAL A 155 11.29 16.80 3.48
N VAL A 156 11.69 16.74 2.20
CA VAL A 156 10.87 17.27 1.11
C VAL A 156 9.54 16.52 1.00
N ILE A 157 9.57 15.19 0.98
CA ILE A 157 8.33 14.41 0.88
C ILE A 157 7.46 14.56 2.13
N TYR A 158 8.05 14.68 3.32
CA TYR A 158 7.34 14.97 4.56
C TYR A 158 6.55 16.29 4.48
N LEU A 159 7.20 17.37 4.04
CA LEU A 159 6.56 18.68 3.90
C LEU A 159 5.45 18.67 2.83
N VAL A 160 5.68 17.99 1.71
CA VAL A 160 4.66 17.84 0.66
C VAL A 160 3.46 17.05 1.19
N LEU A 161 3.69 15.99 1.96
CA LEU A 161 2.63 15.19 2.57
C LEU A 161 1.83 15.99 3.60
N LEU A 162 2.48 16.74 4.48
CA LEU A 162 1.80 17.63 5.43
C LEU A 162 0.96 18.69 4.69
N ALA A 163 1.54 19.37 3.71
CA ALA A 163 0.83 20.37 2.91
C ALA A 163 -0.39 19.75 2.20
N THR A 164 -0.23 18.55 1.64
CA THR A 164 -1.32 17.80 1.01
C THR A 164 -2.42 17.48 2.02
N ALA A 165 -2.10 16.90 3.17
CA ALA A 165 -3.08 16.52 4.17
C ALA A 165 -3.84 17.73 4.73
N PHE A 166 -3.13 18.81 5.11
CA PHE A 166 -3.78 20.02 5.61
C PHE A 166 -4.62 20.71 4.53
N GLY A 167 -4.15 20.72 3.28
CA GLY A 167 -4.92 21.24 2.16
C GLY A 167 -6.23 20.48 1.93
N LEU A 168 -6.18 19.14 1.93
CA LEU A 168 -7.37 18.29 1.83
C LEU A 168 -8.34 18.53 3.00
N LEU A 169 -7.84 18.67 4.23
CA LEU A 169 -8.67 18.96 5.42
C LEU A 169 -9.27 20.38 5.41
N SER A 170 -8.62 21.33 4.73
CA SER A 170 -9.13 22.69 4.58
C SER A 170 -10.27 22.83 3.55
N GLY A 171 -10.51 21.79 2.75
CA GLY A 171 -11.50 21.81 1.67
C GLY A 171 -11.05 22.55 0.40
N ASP A 172 -9.78 22.91 0.28
CA ASP A 172 -9.24 23.55 -0.92
C ASP A 172 -9.00 22.52 -2.03
N SER A 173 -9.82 22.58 -3.07
CA SER A 173 -9.77 21.70 -4.24
C SER A 173 -8.43 21.68 -4.98
N SER A 174 -7.58 22.70 -4.80
CA SER A 174 -6.24 22.75 -5.39
C SER A 174 -5.34 21.61 -4.87
N TYR A 175 -5.63 21.12 -3.66
CA TYR A 175 -4.88 20.03 -3.04
C TYR A 175 -5.34 18.64 -3.46
N ASP A 176 -6.49 18.50 -4.13
CA ASP A 176 -6.90 17.23 -4.74
C ASP A 176 -5.94 16.82 -5.87
N ALA A 177 -5.51 17.79 -6.67
CA ALA A 177 -4.53 17.57 -7.73
C ALA A 177 -3.16 17.19 -7.13
N LEU A 178 -2.74 17.87 -6.06
CA LEU A 178 -1.51 17.54 -5.36
C LEU A 178 -1.56 16.14 -4.74
N ALA A 179 -2.69 15.76 -4.12
CA ALA A 179 -2.92 14.43 -3.56
C ALA A 179 -2.77 13.33 -4.61
N LYS A 180 -3.42 13.49 -5.78
CA LYS A 180 -3.27 12.56 -6.90
C LYS A 180 -1.80 12.39 -7.32
N VAL A 181 -1.10 13.51 -7.50
CA VAL A 181 0.30 13.48 -7.95
C VAL A 181 1.19 12.81 -6.90
N VAL A 182 1.12 13.23 -5.64
CA VAL A 182 2.00 12.70 -4.59
C VAL A 182 1.74 11.21 -4.34
N LEU A 183 0.48 10.77 -4.35
CA LEU A 183 0.13 9.37 -4.12
C LEU A 183 0.55 8.46 -5.28
N VAL A 184 0.44 8.93 -6.52
CA VAL A 184 0.97 8.21 -7.69
C VAL A 184 2.50 8.13 -7.65
N VAL A 185 3.18 9.22 -7.29
CA VAL A 185 4.64 9.23 -7.15
C VAL A 185 5.09 8.26 -6.06
N LEU A 186 4.42 8.26 -4.90
CA LEU A 186 4.72 7.34 -3.80
C LEU A 186 4.41 5.87 -4.17
N SER A 187 3.30 5.62 -4.86
CA SER A 187 2.97 4.30 -5.39
C SER A 187 4.06 3.79 -6.35
N GLY A 188 4.49 4.65 -7.29
CA GLY A 188 5.59 4.34 -8.20
C GLY A 188 6.93 4.13 -7.49
N HIS A 189 7.24 4.93 -6.46
CA HIS A 189 8.43 4.74 -5.64
C HIS A 189 8.39 3.40 -4.90
N GLY A 190 7.27 3.06 -4.27
CA GLY A 190 7.05 1.77 -3.63
C GLY A 190 7.24 0.60 -4.60
N ALA A 191 6.68 0.71 -5.81
CA ALA A 191 6.87 -0.30 -6.85
C ALA A 191 8.34 -0.47 -7.26
N LEU A 192 9.09 0.63 -7.41
CA LEU A 192 10.52 0.58 -7.75
C LEU A 192 11.33 -0.08 -6.64
N LEU A 193 11.07 0.29 -5.38
CA LEU A 193 11.73 -0.29 -4.22
C LEU A 193 11.39 -1.79 -4.05
N PHE A 194 10.14 -2.16 -4.32
CA PHE A 194 9.67 -3.55 -4.28
C PHE A 194 10.32 -4.42 -5.36
N LEU A 195 10.42 -3.91 -6.59
CA LEU A 195 10.95 -4.68 -7.71
C LEU A 195 12.47 -4.76 -7.72
N ASN A 196 13.14 -3.69 -7.30
CA ASN A 196 14.59 -3.60 -7.36
C ASN A 196 15.13 -2.61 -6.29
N PRO A 197 15.31 -3.06 -5.04
CA PRO A 197 15.91 -2.24 -4.01
C PRO A 197 17.40 -2.05 -4.33
N ARG A 198 17.73 -0.95 -5.03
CA ARG A 198 19.09 -0.57 -5.41
C ARG A 198 19.82 0.09 -4.25
N LEU A 199 19.98 -0.68 -3.18
CA LEU A 199 20.66 -0.29 -1.95
C LEU A 199 22.04 -0.96 -1.91
N ASP A 200 23.04 -0.23 -1.42
CA ASP A 200 24.38 -0.78 -1.16
C ASP A 200 24.42 -1.41 0.24
N ASP A 201 23.48 -2.32 0.49
CA ASP A 201 23.29 -3.01 1.76
C ASP A 201 23.27 -4.53 1.53
N ASP A 202 23.31 -5.29 2.63
CA ASP A 202 23.27 -6.75 2.58
C ASP A 202 21.91 -7.28 2.05
N GLU A 203 21.91 -8.54 1.61
CA GLU A 203 20.72 -9.16 0.98
C GLU A 203 19.50 -9.24 1.90
N LYS A 204 19.70 -9.32 3.22
CA LYS A 204 18.60 -9.36 4.18
C LYS A 204 17.96 -7.98 4.31
N THR A 205 18.77 -6.93 4.41
CA THR A 205 18.30 -5.53 4.40
C THR A 205 17.58 -5.19 3.10
N LYS A 206 18.08 -5.62 1.94
CA LYS A 206 17.39 -5.46 0.64
C LYS A 206 16.02 -6.14 0.62
N LYS A 207 15.90 -7.35 1.17
CA LYS A 207 14.59 -8.03 1.26
C LYS A 207 13.61 -7.29 2.18
N MET A 208 14.08 -6.69 3.27
CA MET A 208 13.26 -5.84 4.15
C MET A 208 12.81 -4.56 3.45
N ALA A 209 13.72 -3.89 2.73
CA ALA A 209 13.39 -2.74 1.89
C ALA A 209 12.38 -3.10 0.79
N LYS A 210 12.47 -4.30 0.21
CA LYS A 210 11.46 -4.81 -0.72
C LYS A 210 10.09 -4.87 -0.03
N VAL A 211 9.98 -5.43 1.17
CA VAL A 211 8.70 -5.47 1.92
C VAL A 211 8.16 -4.05 2.15
N ASP A 212 9.00 -3.10 2.56
CA ASP A 212 8.63 -1.68 2.68
C ASP A 212 8.02 -1.13 1.39
N GLY A 213 8.74 -1.31 0.27
CA GLY A 213 8.27 -0.89 -1.05
C GLY A 213 6.90 -1.45 -1.41
N GLY A 214 6.62 -2.70 -1.06
CA GLY A 214 5.32 -3.33 -1.30
C GLY A 214 4.19 -2.71 -0.49
N TYR A 215 4.40 -2.46 0.81
CA TYR A 215 3.43 -1.75 1.65
C TYR A 215 3.20 -0.31 1.16
N MET A 216 4.26 0.40 0.77
CA MET A 216 4.16 1.74 0.22
C MET A 216 3.37 1.76 -1.10
N LEU A 217 3.63 0.79 -1.98
CA LEU A 217 2.90 0.62 -3.24
C LEU A 217 1.40 0.46 -2.97
N ILE A 218 1.02 -0.52 -2.15
CA ILE A 218 -0.40 -0.86 -1.92
C ILE A 218 -1.13 0.31 -1.25
N SER A 219 -0.57 0.86 -0.18
CA SER A 219 -1.17 1.97 0.56
C SER A 219 -1.34 3.22 -0.31
N SER A 220 -0.33 3.58 -1.09
CA SER A 220 -0.36 4.79 -1.92
C SER A 220 -1.20 4.59 -3.19
N LEU A 221 -1.21 3.38 -3.75
CA LEU A 221 -2.10 3.02 -4.87
C LEU A 221 -3.56 3.10 -4.44
N PHE A 222 -3.91 2.53 -3.28
CA PHE A 222 -5.26 2.58 -2.74
C PHE A 222 -5.74 4.03 -2.57
N ALA A 223 -4.95 4.85 -1.89
CA ALA A 223 -5.26 6.26 -1.70
C ALA A 223 -5.31 7.03 -3.03
N ALA A 224 -4.43 6.72 -4.00
CA ALA A 224 -4.47 7.34 -5.33
C ALA A 224 -5.78 7.02 -6.06
N LEU A 225 -6.19 5.74 -6.08
CA LEU A 225 -7.43 5.31 -6.73
C LEU A 225 -8.66 6.01 -6.12
N LEU A 226 -8.70 6.13 -4.79
CA LEU A 226 -9.70 6.94 -4.09
C LEU A 226 -9.68 8.41 -4.53
N ALA A 227 -8.50 9.03 -4.62
CA ALA A 227 -8.35 10.40 -5.09
C ALA A 227 -8.85 10.60 -6.53
N PHE A 228 -8.75 9.56 -7.37
CA PHE A 228 -9.31 9.53 -8.73
C PHE A 228 -10.82 9.21 -8.79
N GLY A 229 -11.49 9.08 -7.65
CA GLY A 229 -12.94 8.86 -7.56
C GLY A 229 -13.37 7.40 -7.75
N ILE A 230 -12.43 6.45 -7.68
CA ILE A 230 -12.78 5.02 -7.66
C ILE A 230 -13.43 4.70 -6.30
N ALA A 231 -14.53 3.94 -6.32
CA ALA A 231 -15.23 3.55 -5.11
C ALA A 231 -14.30 2.76 -4.15
N PRO A 232 -14.45 2.90 -2.81
CA PRO A 232 -13.55 2.28 -1.85
C PRO A 232 -13.35 0.77 -2.01
N SER A 233 -14.43 0.01 -2.25
CA SER A 233 -14.36 -1.44 -2.49
C SER A 233 -13.54 -1.76 -3.74
N GLN A 234 -13.80 -1.09 -4.85
CA GLN A 234 -13.03 -1.29 -6.09
C GLN A 234 -11.56 -0.88 -5.94
N ALA A 235 -11.29 0.26 -5.29
CA ALA A 235 -9.93 0.73 -5.04
C ALA A 235 -9.13 -0.28 -4.20
N MET A 236 -9.76 -0.85 -3.16
CA MET A 236 -9.15 -1.89 -2.33
C MET A 236 -8.98 -3.20 -3.10
N GLY A 237 -9.96 -3.56 -3.95
CA GLY A 237 -9.89 -4.71 -4.84
C GLY A 237 -8.70 -4.66 -5.81
N TYR A 238 -8.46 -3.51 -6.45
CA TYR A 238 -7.28 -3.34 -7.32
C TYR A 238 -5.97 -3.35 -6.54
N SER A 239 -5.95 -2.75 -5.35
CA SER A 239 -4.74 -2.67 -4.53
C SER A 239 -4.37 -4.02 -3.92
N SER A 240 -5.37 -4.82 -3.54
CA SER A 240 -5.15 -6.12 -2.89
C SER A 240 -4.53 -7.17 -3.81
N ILE A 241 -4.65 -7.02 -5.13
CA ILE A 241 -3.93 -7.88 -6.10
C ILE A 241 -2.42 -7.84 -5.83
N PHE A 242 -1.88 -6.68 -5.45
CA PHE A 242 -0.46 -6.51 -5.11
C PHE A 242 -0.10 -7.03 -3.71
N CYS A 243 -1.07 -7.36 -2.86
CA CYS A 243 -0.80 -8.06 -1.60
C CYS A 243 -0.23 -9.46 -1.84
N ILE A 244 -0.57 -10.14 -2.94
CA ILE A 244 -0.03 -11.48 -3.24
C ILE A 244 1.51 -11.44 -3.34
N PRO A 245 2.13 -10.67 -4.27
CA PRO A 245 3.58 -10.63 -4.37
C PRO A 245 4.24 -10.05 -3.10
N LEU A 246 3.60 -9.11 -2.39
CA LEU A 246 4.10 -8.62 -1.10
C LEU A 246 4.17 -9.76 -0.06
N MET A 247 3.08 -10.48 0.14
CA MET A 247 3.01 -11.56 1.13
C MET A 247 3.96 -12.71 0.80
N LEU A 248 4.19 -13.00 -0.49
CA LEU A 248 5.22 -13.93 -0.90
C LEU A 248 6.63 -13.45 -0.54
N SER A 249 6.90 -12.14 -0.69
CA SER A 249 8.19 -11.55 -0.29
C SER A 249 8.38 -11.56 1.23
N VAL A 250 7.30 -11.39 2.00
CA VAL A 250 7.30 -11.58 3.46
C VAL A 250 7.62 -13.03 3.83
N LEU A 251 6.99 -14.01 3.17
CA LEU A 251 7.28 -15.43 3.41
C LEU A 251 8.72 -15.82 3.04
N ASP A 252 9.34 -15.14 2.07
CA ASP A 252 10.75 -15.34 1.72
C ASP A 252 11.73 -14.74 2.74
N LEU A 253 11.26 -13.84 3.62
CA LEU A 253 12.00 -13.37 4.80
C LEU A 253 11.88 -14.35 5.97
N VAL A 254 10.69 -14.92 6.19
CA VAL A 254 10.43 -15.88 7.26
C VAL A 254 11.39 -17.05 7.13
N THR A 255 12.18 -17.32 8.17
CA THR A 255 13.11 -18.46 8.17
C THR A 255 12.46 -19.71 8.75
N ALA A 256 11.52 -19.57 9.69
CA ALA A 256 10.80 -20.67 10.34
C ALA A 256 10.16 -21.63 9.32
N ASP A 257 10.40 -22.94 9.46
CA ASP A 257 9.89 -23.97 8.53
C ASP A 257 8.35 -24.04 8.51
N GLU A 258 7.75 -23.74 9.67
CA GLU A 258 6.32 -23.65 9.87
C GLU A 258 5.96 -22.32 10.53
N VAL A 259 4.85 -21.75 10.09
CA VAL A 259 4.22 -20.58 10.70
C VAL A 259 2.83 -21.04 11.13
N PHE A 260 2.48 -20.89 12.42
CA PHE A 260 1.23 -21.40 12.99
C PHE A 260 0.92 -22.88 12.63
N GLY A 261 1.93 -23.75 12.62
CA GLY A 261 1.79 -25.20 12.34
C GLY A 261 1.55 -25.56 10.87
N LEU A 262 1.73 -24.61 9.95
CA LEU A 262 1.64 -24.86 8.52
C LEU A 262 2.95 -24.51 7.82
N ARG A 263 3.36 -25.37 6.88
CA ARG A 263 4.54 -25.14 6.03
C ARG A 263 4.36 -23.89 5.16
N LYS A 264 5.46 -23.22 4.82
CA LYS A 264 5.47 -22.03 3.95
C LYS A 264 4.69 -22.23 2.64
N ASN A 265 4.84 -23.38 1.97
CA ASN A 265 4.12 -23.65 0.72
C ASN A 265 2.59 -23.71 0.90
N THR A 266 2.13 -24.23 2.04
CA THR A 266 0.70 -24.21 2.39
C THR A 266 0.22 -22.78 2.58
N TRP A 267 1.00 -21.95 3.29
CA TRP A 267 0.71 -20.52 3.41
C TRP A 267 0.67 -19.79 2.08
N LYS A 268 1.59 -20.08 1.14
CA LYS A 268 1.55 -19.49 -0.21
C LYS A 268 0.21 -19.74 -0.89
N VAL A 269 -0.28 -20.98 -0.85
CA VAL A 269 -1.58 -21.34 -1.43
C VAL A 269 -2.74 -20.63 -0.71
N ILE A 270 -2.74 -20.64 0.62
CA ILE A 270 -3.78 -19.97 1.42
C ILE A 270 -3.82 -18.47 1.12
N LEU A 271 -2.67 -17.81 1.09
CA LEU A 271 -2.58 -16.36 0.85
C LEU A 271 -3.04 -16.00 -0.56
N ILE A 272 -2.60 -16.75 -1.58
CA ILE A 272 -3.05 -16.53 -2.97
C ILE A 272 -4.57 -16.72 -3.06
N ALA A 273 -5.10 -17.79 -2.46
CA ALA A 273 -6.53 -18.07 -2.51
C ALA A 273 -7.34 -17.01 -1.76
N PHE A 274 -6.94 -16.66 -0.53
CA PHE A 274 -7.63 -15.67 0.30
C PHE A 274 -7.60 -14.28 -0.34
N VAL A 275 -6.41 -13.81 -0.74
CA VAL A 275 -6.27 -12.48 -1.36
C VAL A 275 -6.95 -12.44 -2.73
N GLY A 276 -6.80 -13.48 -3.56
CA GLY A 276 -7.43 -13.55 -4.86
C GLY A 276 -8.96 -13.59 -4.79
N ALA A 277 -9.53 -14.41 -3.90
CA ALA A 277 -10.97 -14.46 -3.68
C ALA A 277 -11.52 -13.13 -3.15
N SER A 278 -10.78 -12.48 -2.24
CA SER A 278 -11.17 -11.19 -1.69
C SER A 278 -11.10 -10.06 -2.73
N ALA A 279 -10.05 -10.03 -3.55
CA ALA A 279 -9.93 -9.09 -4.67
C ALA A 279 -11.10 -9.26 -5.65
N TYR A 280 -11.41 -10.51 -6.01
CA TYR A 280 -12.56 -10.81 -6.85
C TYR A 280 -13.88 -10.33 -6.21
N GLY A 281 -14.13 -10.65 -4.93
CA GLY A 281 -15.35 -10.24 -4.23
C GLY A 281 -15.49 -8.72 -4.06
N MET A 282 -14.38 -7.97 -4.08
CA MET A 282 -14.40 -6.50 -4.07
C MET A 282 -14.63 -5.88 -5.46
N LEU A 283 -14.32 -6.60 -6.53
CA LEU A 283 -14.37 -6.12 -7.92
C LEU A 283 -15.61 -6.60 -8.69
N ALA A 284 -16.31 -7.62 -8.19
CA ALA A 284 -17.56 -8.17 -8.74
C ALA A 284 -18.76 -7.27 -8.42
#